data_AF-A0A7M3LQW7-F1
#
_entry.id   AF-A0A7M3LQW7-F1
#
_cell.length_a   1.000
_cell.length_b   1.000
_cell.length_c   1.000
_cell.angle_alpha   90.00
_cell.angle_beta   90.00
_cell.angle_gamma   90.00
#
_symmetry.space_group_name_H-M   'P 1'
#
loop_
_entity.id
_entity.type
_entity.pdbx_description
1 polymer ?
#
loop_
_entity_poly.entity_id
_entity_poly.type
_entity_poly.pdbx_seq_one_letter_code
_entity_poly.pdbx_strand_id
1 'polypeptide(L)'
;MPDAQEPDFSQLGDGAETDTALDAVRAVANWYTQQIAAERRTPLPDEERMEELKAARQAALDDQARLYAASPEDKTRIARAYAARLKELMEP
;
A
#
# COMPACT_ATOMS: atom_id res chain seq x y z
N MET A 1 4.81 28.34 2.71
CA MET A 1 5.54 27.14 3.13
C MET A 1 4.48 26.05 3.26
N PRO A 2 4.46 24.99 2.44
CA PRO A 2 3.57 23.87 2.68
C PRO A 2 4.30 22.83 3.53
N ASP A 3 3.82 22.66 4.76
CA ASP A 3 4.18 21.54 5.65
C ASP A 3 3.80 20.22 4.98
N ALA A 4 4.78 19.31 4.90
CA ALA A 4 4.56 17.92 4.53
C ALA A 4 3.65 17.30 5.60
N GLN A 5 2.38 17.05 5.25
CA GLN A 5 1.50 16.27 6.10
C GLN A 5 1.95 14.82 6.04
N GLU A 6 2.86 14.44 6.95
CA GLU A 6 3.00 13.06 7.35
C GLU A 6 1.67 12.63 7.99
N PRO A 7 0.99 11.60 7.45
CA PRO A 7 -0.28 11.17 8.02
C PRO A 7 -0.07 10.67 9.45
N ASP A 8 -0.70 11.32 10.43
CA ASP A 8 -0.69 10.93 11.83
C ASP A 8 -1.68 9.77 12.05
N PHE A 9 -1.16 8.55 12.09
CA PHE A 9 -1.91 7.32 12.28
C PHE A 9 -2.23 7.01 13.77
N SER A 10 -1.98 7.96 14.69
CA SER A 10 -2.05 7.71 16.14
C SER A 10 -3.46 7.82 16.76
N GLN A 11 -4.51 8.16 15.99
CA GLN A 11 -5.84 8.50 16.54
C GLN A 11 -7.00 7.58 16.13
N LEU A 12 -6.72 6.38 15.60
CA LEU A 12 -7.74 5.51 15.04
C LEU A 12 -8.10 4.36 16.03
N GLY A 13 -9.15 4.56 16.84
CA GLY A 13 -9.75 3.52 17.71
C GLY A 13 -10.82 2.64 17.02
N ASP A 14 -10.79 1.33 17.28
CA ASP A 14 -11.76 0.22 17.02
C ASP A 14 -12.54 0.18 15.70
N GLY A 15 -13.30 1.22 15.34
CA GLY A 15 -13.88 1.36 13.97
C GLY A 15 -12.84 1.80 12.93
N ALA A 16 -11.72 2.30 13.42
CA ALA A 16 -10.71 2.99 12.68
C ALA A 16 -9.56 2.08 12.25
N GLU A 17 -9.38 0.94 12.91
CA GLU A 17 -8.42 -0.10 12.52
C GLU A 17 -8.80 -0.76 11.19
N THR A 18 -10.10 -0.90 10.91
CA THR A 18 -10.58 -1.37 9.60
C THR A 18 -10.27 -0.35 8.50
N ASP A 19 -10.48 0.95 8.79
CA ASP A 19 -10.20 2.03 7.85
C ASP A 19 -8.69 2.17 7.61
N THR A 20 -7.89 2.02 8.67
CA THR A 20 -6.41 2.01 8.64
C THR A 20 -5.87 0.88 7.77
N ALA A 21 -6.43 -0.33 7.89
CA ALA A 21 -6.00 -1.47 7.07
C ALA A 21 -6.25 -1.23 5.58
N LEU A 22 -7.45 -0.73 5.25
CA LEU A 22 -7.81 -0.42 3.87
C LEU A 22 -6.97 0.74 3.32
N ASP A 23 -6.71 1.77 4.12
CA ASP A 23 -5.89 2.91 3.73
C ASP A 23 -4.44 2.50 3.45
N ALA A 24 -3.81 1.71 4.35
CA ALA A 24 -2.45 1.21 4.17
C ALA A 24 -2.30 0.36 2.91
N VAL A 25 -3.24 -0.56 2.65
CA VAL A 25 -3.24 -1.40 1.44
C VAL A 25 -3.42 -0.55 0.18
N ARG A 26 -4.33 0.44 0.21
CA ARG A 26 -4.54 1.36 -0.91
C ARG A 26 -3.31 2.22 -1.19
N ALA A 27 -2.63 2.71 -0.15
CA ALA A 27 -1.40 3.49 -0.27
C ALA A 27 -0.31 2.68 -0.99
N VAL A 28 -0.11 1.42 -0.61
CA VAL A 28 0.86 0.52 -1.26
C VAL A 28 0.45 0.20 -2.71
N ALA A 29 -0.82 -0.09 -2.98
CA ALA A 29 -1.30 -0.33 -4.35
C ALA A 29 -1.13 0.91 -5.25
N ASN A 30 -1.34 2.10 -4.70
CA ASN A 30 -1.09 3.37 -5.38
C ASN A 30 0.40 3.59 -5.63
N TRP A 31 1.27 3.27 -4.67
CA TRP A 31 2.72 3.33 -4.85
C TRP A 31 3.18 2.44 -6.01
N TYR A 32 2.74 1.17 -6.08
CA TYR A 32 3.06 0.30 -7.20
C TYR A 32 2.53 0.84 -8.53
N THR A 33 1.33 1.42 -8.55
CA THR A 33 0.77 2.04 -9.75
C THR A 33 1.65 3.20 -10.24
N GLN A 34 2.15 4.03 -9.33
CA GLN A 34 3.06 5.12 -9.66
C GLN A 34 4.41 4.62 -10.17
N GLN A 35 4.98 3.57 -9.56
CA GLN A 35 6.23 2.97 -10.02
C GLN A 35 6.09 2.35 -11.42
N ILE A 36 5.00 1.63 -11.69
CA ILE A 36 4.72 1.09 -13.04
C ILE A 36 4.62 2.23 -14.05
N ALA A 37 3.93 3.33 -13.70
CA ALA A 37 3.81 4.48 -14.57
C ALA A 37 5.16 5.19 -14.80
N ALA A 38 6.03 5.24 -13.80
CA ALA A 38 7.38 5.78 -13.91
C ALA A 38 8.27 4.89 -14.79
N GLU A 39 8.29 3.58 -14.56
CA GLU A 39 9.07 2.60 -15.32
C GLU A 39 8.68 2.62 -16.81
N ARG A 40 7.38 2.71 -17.11
CA ARG A 40 6.88 2.85 -18.50
C ARG A 40 7.30 4.12 -19.21
N ARG A 41 7.67 5.16 -18.48
CA ARG A 41 8.13 6.44 -19.03
C ARG A 41 9.64 6.45 -19.26
N THR A 42 10.36 5.41 -18.83
CA THR A 42 11.79 5.31 -19.10
C THR A 42 12.03 4.99 -20.59
N PRO A 43 13.20 5.37 -21.14
CA PRO A 43 13.53 5.10 -22.54
C PRO A 43 13.66 3.60 -22.86
N LEU A 44 13.95 2.78 -21.85
CA LEU A 44 14.05 1.32 -21.97
C LEU A 44 13.47 0.71 -20.68
N PRO A 45 12.15 0.47 -20.63
CA PRO A 45 11.50 -0.10 -19.47
C PRO A 45 12.04 -1.49 -19.16
N ASP A 46 12.32 -1.74 -17.89
CA ASP A 46 12.66 -3.08 -17.43
C ASP A 46 11.40 -3.94 -17.34
N GLU A 47 11.28 -4.92 -18.24
CA GLU A 47 10.10 -5.80 -18.32
C GLU A 47 9.97 -6.72 -17.11
N GLU A 48 11.08 -7.23 -16.57
CA GLU A 48 11.09 -8.09 -15.38
C GLU A 48 10.60 -7.30 -14.18
N ARG A 49 11.17 -6.11 -13.96
CA ARG A 49 10.74 -5.19 -12.91
C ARG A 49 9.28 -4.77 -13.07
N MET A 50 8.81 -4.55 -14.30
CA MET A 50 7.40 -4.22 -14.53
C MET A 50 6.47 -5.37 -14.17
N GLU A 51 6.82 -6.62 -14.48
CA GLU A 51 6.03 -7.79 -14.09
C GLU A 51 6.00 -7.97 -12.57
N GLU A 52 7.13 -7.78 -11.88
CA GLU A 52 7.19 -7.79 -10.42
C GLU A 52 6.29 -6.73 -9.79
N LEU A 53 6.34 -5.48 -10.30
CA LEU A 53 5.51 -4.40 -9.80
C LEU A 53 4.01 -4.66 -10.05
N LYS A 54 3.65 -5.26 -11.19
CA LYS A 54 2.26 -5.64 -11.49
C LYS A 54 1.78 -6.76 -10.57
N ALA A 55 2.60 -7.79 -10.36
CA ALA A 55 2.26 -8.90 -9.47
C ALA A 55 2.09 -8.41 -8.03
N ALA A 56 2.99 -7.56 -7.54
CA ALA A 56 2.91 -6.97 -6.21
C ALA A 56 1.67 -6.06 -6.06
N ARG A 57 1.35 -5.27 -7.10
CA ARG A 57 0.10 -4.49 -7.13
C ARG A 57 -1.14 -5.38 -7.06
N GLN A 58 -1.15 -6.50 -7.80
CA GLN A 58 -2.28 -7.42 -7.81
C GLN A 58 -2.48 -8.04 -6.43
N ALA A 59 -1.40 -8.51 -5.78
CA ALA A 59 -1.46 -9.03 -4.41
C ALA A 59 -2.07 -8.02 -3.42
N ALA A 60 -1.70 -6.73 -3.54
CA ALA A 60 -2.30 -5.67 -2.72
C ALA A 60 -3.81 -5.50 -2.96
N LEU A 61 -4.27 -5.60 -4.20
CA LEU A 61 -5.70 -5.52 -4.51
C LEU A 61 -6.48 -6.74 -4.00
N ASP A 62 -5.88 -7.93 -4.07
CA ASP A 62 -6.46 -9.16 -3.51
C ASP A 62 -6.58 -9.07 -1.98
N ASP A 63 -5.55 -8.57 -1.29
CA ASP A 63 -5.62 -8.31 0.15
C ASP A 63 -6.65 -7.24 0.50
N GLN A 64 -6.79 -6.18 -0.32
CA GLN A 64 -7.86 -5.20 -0.16
C GLN A 64 -9.24 -5.85 -0.28
N ALA A 65 -9.43 -6.75 -1.23
CA ALA A 65 -10.70 -7.48 -1.39
C ALA A 65 -10.98 -8.37 -0.17
N ARG A 66 -9.96 -9.05 0.36
CA ARG A 66 -10.06 -9.88 1.56
C ARG A 66 -10.39 -9.07 2.81
N LEU A 67 -9.86 -7.84 2.92
CA LEU A 67 -10.16 -6.94 4.04
C LEU A 67 -11.66 -6.65 4.19
N TYR A 68 -12.44 -6.63 3.10
CA TYR A 68 -13.89 -6.42 3.20
C TYR A 68 -14.63 -7.54 3.95
N ALA A 69 -14.12 -8.77 3.87
CA ALA A 69 -14.71 -9.95 4.52
C ALA A 69 -13.94 -10.41 5.77
N ALA A 70 -12.80 -9.79 6.06
CA ALA A 70 -11.93 -10.18 7.16
C ALA A 70 -12.45 -9.73 8.53
N SER A 71 -12.15 -10.54 9.55
CA SER A 71 -12.35 -10.19 10.95
C SER A 71 -11.48 -8.99 11.36
N PRO A 72 -11.86 -8.23 12.41
CA PRO A 72 -11.06 -7.11 12.91
C PRO A 72 -9.60 -7.47 13.21
N GLU A 73 -9.35 -8.65 13.81
CA GLU A 73 -7.99 -9.13 14.11
C GLU A 73 -7.15 -9.33 12.83
N ASP A 74 -7.75 -9.89 11.79
CA ASP A 74 -7.10 -10.07 10.50
C ASP A 74 -6.81 -8.74 9.82
N LYS A 75 -7.74 -7.78 9.92
CA LYS A 75 -7.56 -6.42 9.40
C LYS A 75 -6.38 -5.72 10.07
N THR A 76 -6.27 -5.79 11.39
CA THR A 76 -5.14 -5.20 12.14
C THR A 76 -3.81 -5.86 11.77
N ARG A 77 -3.79 -7.19 11.57
CA ARG A 77 -2.60 -7.89 11.09
C ARG A 77 -2.17 -7.43 9.70
N ILE A 78 -3.12 -7.33 8.76
CA ILE A 78 -2.87 -6.86 7.40
C ILE A 78 -2.42 -5.39 7.43
N ALA A 79 -3.05 -4.53 8.23
CA ALA A 79 -2.67 -3.12 8.39
C ALA A 79 -1.21 -2.97 8.80
N ARG A 80 -0.76 -3.72 9.82
CA ARG A 80 0.64 -3.69 10.27
C ARG A 80 1.61 -4.18 9.21
N ALA A 81 1.26 -5.25 8.49
CA ALA A 81 2.10 -5.77 7.41
C ALA A 81 2.27 -4.73 6.28
N TYR A 82 1.18 -4.07 5.87
CA TYR A 82 1.22 -3.06 4.82
C TYR A 82 1.84 -1.74 5.27
N ALA A 83 1.69 -1.34 6.53
CA ALA A 83 2.40 -0.19 7.09
C ALA A 83 3.92 -0.42 7.12
N ALA A 84 4.37 -1.61 7.53
CA ALA A 84 5.78 -1.99 7.47
C ALA A 84 6.30 -1.98 6.03
N ARG A 85 5.54 -2.60 5.10
CA ARG A 85 5.90 -2.63 3.68
C ARG A 85 5.94 -1.24 3.06
N LEU A 86 5.00 -0.37 3.40
CA LEU A 86 5.02 1.02 2.92
C LEU A 86 6.27 1.74 3.39
N LYS A 87 6.67 1.54 4.65
CA LYS A 87 7.91 2.09 5.19
C LYS A 87 9.13 1.59 4.40
N GLU A 88 9.24 0.28 4.16
CA GLU A 88 10.31 -0.30 3.33
C GLU A 88 10.34 0.22 1.89
N LEU A 89 9.18 0.54 1.31
CA LEU A 89 9.08 1.07 -0.06
C LEU A 89 9.35 2.60 -0.14
N MET A 90 9.25 3.30 0.99
CA MET A 90 9.49 4.74 1.09
C MET A 90 10.88 5.08 1.63
N GLU A 91 11.53 4.17 2.35
CA GLU A 91 12.94 4.28 2.74
C GLU A 91 13.82 3.84 1.55
N PRO A 92 14.63 4.73 0.96
CA PRO A 92 15.44 4.47 -0.24
C PRO A 92 16.69 3.61 0.00
#